data_AF-A0A124IG11-F1
#
_entry.id   AF-A0A124IG11-F1
#
_cell.length_a   1.000
_cell.length_b   1.000
_cell.length_c   1.000
_cell.angle_alpha   90.00
_cell.angle_beta   90.00
_cell.angle_gamma   90.00
#
_symmetry.space_group_name_H-M   'P 1'
#
loop_
_entity.id
_entity.type
_entity.pdbx_description
1 polymer ?
#
loop_
_entity_poly.entity_id
_entity_poly.type
_entity_poly.pdbx_seq_one_letter_code
_entity_poly.pdbx_strand_id
1 'polypeptide(L)'
;MPYGPAGPDPYTQWMIEQERIRRRRLRMRIAVGGVVGVVLVAAVAAGAVLGTGGGGSDGGDRDSAGRSPAPSGTPSTHASLLSRPVIRAEQAFPEKSVLLKDGSRYERVDLATTTDCAQGMSPELASLAEMGEGCLRLTSALFTDHERRSQVTVSVVSFRRAEDAWLVFGTAAMDPVTYQVVSLDPPPSAGLPTVPPGSAGVFRRLATVRSVVFANGQWGDGSETEEAEITRQTEGLLQYVNDTVVAYEGGGSGGS
;
A
#
# COMPACT_ATOMS: atom_id res chain seq x y z
N MET A 1 19.41 28.53 39.65
CA MET A 1 18.25 27.64 39.53
C MET A 1 18.71 26.38 38.81
N PRO A 2 18.67 25.18 39.42
CA PRO A 2 19.05 23.95 38.73
C PRO A 2 17.90 23.47 37.83
N TYR A 3 18.21 23.15 36.57
CA TYR A 3 17.28 22.50 35.65
C TYR A 3 16.95 21.10 36.17
N GLY A 4 15.66 20.80 36.30
CA GLY A 4 15.19 19.46 36.69
C GLY A 4 15.56 18.41 35.64
N PRO A 5 15.63 17.12 36.03
CA PRO A 5 15.96 16.04 35.10
C PRO A 5 14.92 16.01 33.97
N ALA A 6 15.41 15.99 32.72
CA ALA A 6 14.60 15.82 31.54
C ALA A 6 13.74 14.55 31.70
N GLY A 7 12.41 14.70 31.57
CA GLY A 7 11.51 13.56 31.53
C GLY A 7 11.88 12.62 30.37
N PRO A 8 11.50 11.34 30.44
CA PRO A 8 11.77 10.39 29.38
C PRO A 8 11.20 10.91 28.05
N ASP A 9 12.00 10.83 26.99
CA ASP A 9 11.63 11.27 25.65
C ASP A 9 10.36 10.53 25.18
N PRO A 10 9.29 11.23 24.74
CA PRO A 10 8.06 10.60 24.27
C PRO A 10 8.28 9.57 23.17
N TYR A 11 9.35 9.70 22.37
CA TYR A 11 9.74 8.71 21.38
C TYR A 11 10.24 7.40 22.02
N THR A 12 11.06 7.50 23.07
CA THR A 12 11.51 6.32 23.83
C THR A 12 10.35 5.62 24.55
N GLN A 13 9.36 6.38 25.02
CA GLN A 13 8.16 5.82 25.65
C GLN A 13 7.31 5.03 24.65
N TRP A 14 7.16 5.54 23.42
CA TRP A 14 6.43 4.85 22.35
C TRP A 14 7.15 3.57 21.87
N MET A 15 8.48 3.61 21.72
CA MET A 15 9.31 2.45 21.37
C MET A 15 9.23 1.32 22.40
N ILE A 16 9.23 1.65 23.70
CA ILE A 16 9.10 0.67 24.78
C ILE A 16 7.72 -0.01 24.75
N GLU A 17 6.67 0.73 24.38
CA GLU A 17 5.32 0.19 24.32
C GLU A 17 5.11 -0.70 23.08
N GLN A 18 5.67 -0.34 21.91
CA GLN A 18 5.64 -1.18 20.71
C GLN A 18 6.35 -2.53 20.91
N GLU A 19 7.53 -2.53 21.55
CA GLU A 19 8.26 -3.76 21.85
C GLU A 19 7.51 -4.64 22.86
N ARG A 20 6.79 -4.02 23.81
CA ARG A 20 5.92 -4.74 24.75
C ARG A 20 4.73 -5.40 24.03
N ILE A 21 4.13 -4.72 23.06
CA ILE A 21 3.02 -5.25 22.23
C ILE A 21 3.51 -6.40 21.35
N ARG A 22 4.68 -6.26 20.70
CA ARG A 22 5.31 -7.31 19.90
C ARG A 22 5.58 -8.57 20.73
N ARG A 23 6.14 -8.41 21.94
CA ARG A 23 6.42 -9.53 22.86
C ARG A 23 5.14 -10.22 23.37
N ARG A 24 4.06 -9.47 23.62
CA ARG A 24 2.78 -10.07 24.02
C ARG A 24 2.17 -10.90 22.90
N ARG A 25 2.22 -10.43 21.66
CA ARG A 25 1.69 -11.16 20.48
C ARG A 25 2.54 -12.40 20.14
N LEU A 26 3.86 -12.34 20.29
CA LEU A 26 4.72 -13.52 20.10
C LEU A 26 4.44 -14.62 21.13
N ARG A 27 4.19 -14.23 22.39
CA ARG A 27 3.84 -15.17 23.46
C ARG A 27 2.45 -15.80 23.28
N MET A 28 1.48 -15.05 22.77
CA MET A 28 0.16 -15.61 22.43
C MET A 28 0.19 -16.56 21.23
N ARG A 29 1.04 -16.31 20.21
CA ARG A 29 1.22 -17.26 19.10
C ARG A 29 1.84 -18.59 19.54
N ILE A 30 2.74 -18.58 20.53
CA ILE A 30 3.31 -19.82 21.09
C ILE A 30 2.30 -20.55 22.01
N ALA A 31 1.41 -19.82 22.68
CA ALA A 31 0.39 -20.42 23.56
C ALA A 31 -0.81 -21.03 22.80
N VAL A 32 -1.11 -20.56 21.58
CA VAL A 32 -2.23 -21.06 20.75
C VAL A 32 -1.78 -22.07 19.67
N GLY A 33 -0.48 -22.19 19.41
CA GLY A 33 0.12 -23.18 18.50
C GLY A 33 0.40 -24.56 19.13
N GLY A 34 -0.42 -24.99 20.09
CA GLY A 34 -0.38 -26.36 20.59
C GLY A 34 -1.08 -27.31 19.62
N VAL A 35 -0.30 -28.15 18.94
CA VAL A 35 -0.72 -29.35 18.19
C VAL A 35 -1.33 -29.09 16.81
N VAL A 36 -0.50 -28.81 15.80
CA VAL A 36 -0.67 -29.41 14.46
C VAL A 36 0.68 -29.90 13.98
N GLY A 37 0.76 -31.22 13.76
CA GLY A 37 1.99 -31.97 13.57
C GLY A 37 2.73 -31.62 12.29
N VAL A 38 4.06 -31.70 12.42
CA VAL A 38 5.01 -31.87 11.33
C VAL A 38 4.64 -33.13 10.54
N VAL A 39 4.31 -32.98 9.26
CA VAL A 39 4.37 -34.07 8.29
C VAL A 39 5.22 -33.60 7.10
N LEU A 40 6.52 -33.89 7.20
CA LEU A 40 7.46 -33.90 6.08
C LEU A 40 7.10 -35.10 5.19
N VAL A 41 6.66 -34.85 3.96
CA VAL A 41 6.74 -35.85 2.88
C VAL A 41 7.65 -35.28 1.79
N ALA A 42 8.87 -35.78 1.79
CA ALA A 42 9.77 -35.70 0.65
C ALA A 42 9.32 -36.71 -0.40
N ALA A 43 9.16 -36.28 -1.65
CA ALA A 43 9.10 -37.17 -2.80
C ALA A 43 10.14 -36.70 -3.83
N VAL A 44 11.22 -37.47 -3.91
CA VAL A 44 12.23 -37.42 -4.95
C VAL A 44 11.85 -38.43 -6.04
N ALA A 45 11.95 -38.03 -7.31
CA ALA A 45 12.60 -38.76 -8.42
C ALA A 45 11.84 -38.70 -9.78
N ALA A 46 12.58 -38.18 -10.76
CA ALA A 46 12.91 -38.79 -12.07
C ALA A 46 11.98 -38.68 -13.30
N GLY A 47 12.63 -38.30 -14.41
CA GLY A 47 12.34 -38.73 -15.80
C GLY A 47 11.55 -37.71 -16.63
N ALA A 48 11.88 -37.38 -17.89
CA ALA A 48 12.85 -37.95 -18.81
C ALA A 48 13.20 -36.94 -19.93
N VAL A 49 14.41 -37.12 -20.46
CA VAL A 49 14.97 -36.54 -21.68
C VAL A 49 14.32 -37.20 -22.90
N LEU A 50 14.04 -36.44 -23.97
CA LEU A 50 14.41 -36.72 -25.37
C LEU A 50 13.74 -35.73 -26.35
N GLY A 51 14.54 -35.20 -27.25
CA GLY A 51 14.12 -34.29 -28.32
C GLY A 51 15.31 -33.89 -29.19
N THR A 52 15.94 -34.88 -29.80
CA THR A 52 17.06 -34.80 -30.74
C THR A 52 16.66 -34.29 -32.12
N GLY A 53 17.57 -33.58 -32.79
CA GLY A 53 17.64 -33.47 -34.25
C GLY A 53 17.56 -32.03 -34.74
N GLY A 54 18.45 -31.52 -35.58
CA GLY A 54 19.56 -32.08 -36.33
C GLY A 54 20.15 -30.94 -37.17
N GLY A 55 21.47 -30.90 -37.34
CA GLY A 55 22.18 -29.83 -38.03
C GLY A 55 22.17 -29.93 -39.55
N GLY A 56 22.72 -28.92 -40.21
CA GLY A 56 23.11 -29.00 -41.63
C GLY A 56 23.32 -27.66 -42.34
N SER A 57 24.56 -27.16 -42.25
CA SER A 57 25.39 -26.55 -43.32
C SER A 57 25.01 -25.25 -44.06
N ASP A 58 25.91 -24.27 -43.86
CA ASP A 58 26.73 -23.52 -44.83
C ASP A 58 26.14 -22.82 -46.06
N GLY A 59 26.51 -21.54 -46.16
CA GLY A 59 27.10 -20.99 -47.37
C GLY A 59 26.30 -19.90 -48.09
N GLY A 60 26.78 -18.66 -48.03
CA GLY A 60 26.33 -17.62 -48.97
C GLY A 60 26.67 -16.19 -48.55
N ASP A 61 27.91 -15.77 -48.82
CA ASP A 61 28.23 -14.35 -49.05
C ASP A 61 27.30 -13.76 -50.12
N ARG A 62 26.71 -12.59 -49.83
CA ARG A 62 26.52 -11.49 -50.79
C ARG A 62 25.96 -10.25 -50.10
N ASP A 63 26.77 -9.21 -50.13
CA ASP A 63 26.38 -7.81 -50.01
C ASP A 63 25.06 -7.50 -50.71
N SER A 64 24.15 -6.85 -49.99
CA SER A 64 23.21 -5.89 -50.56
C SER A 64 22.77 -4.92 -49.48
N ALA A 65 23.32 -3.71 -49.57
CA ALA A 65 22.84 -2.52 -48.89
C ALA A 65 21.34 -2.35 -49.19
N GLY A 66 20.51 -2.65 -48.20
CA GLY A 66 19.06 -2.55 -48.25
C GLY A 66 18.54 -1.88 -47.00
N ARG A 67 18.76 -0.57 -46.90
CA ARG A 67 17.98 0.43 -46.14
C ARG A 67 17.07 -0.17 -45.05
N SER A 68 17.61 -0.39 -43.85
CA SER A 68 16.77 -0.66 -42.67
C SER A 68 15.81 0.50 -42.47
N PRO A 69 14.48 0.26 -42.41
CA PRO A 69 13.59 1.26 -41.86
C PRO A 69 14.04 1.49 -40.41
N ALA A 70 14.31 2.75 -40.07
CA ALA A 70 14.57 3.12 -38.69
C ALA A 70 13.45 2.52 -37.80
N PRO A 71 13.78 1.89 -36.66
CA PRO A 71 12.76 1.41 -35.75
C PRO A 71 11.89 2.62 -35.40
N SER A 72 10.63 2.52 -35.81
CA SER A 72 9.61 3.53 -35.53
C SER A 72 9.62 3.77 -34.03
N GLY A 73 9.69 5.05 -33.66
CA GLY A 73 9.85 5.51 -32.29
C GLY A 73 8.99 4.70 -31.33
N THR A 74 9.62 4.25 -30.26
CA THR A 74 8.94 3.73 -29.08
C THR A 74 7.79 4.66 -28.71
N PRO A 75 6.61 4.11 -28.34
CA PRO A 75 5.42 4.92 -28.16
C PRO A 75 5.68 5.95 -27.06
N SER A 76 5.64 7.23 -27.45
CA SER A 76 5.87 8.40 -26.60
C SER A 76 4.85 8.54 -25.47
N THR A 77 3.87 7.65 -25.42
CA THR A 77 2.87 7.54 -24.36
C THR A 77 3.53 7.27 -23.01
N HIS A 78 4.49 6.35 -22.91
CA HIS A 78 5.13 6.00 -21.62
C HIS A 78 5.92 7.16 -21.01
N ALA A 79 6.70 7.89 -21.81
CA ALA A 79 7.38 9.10 -21.34
C ALA A 79 6.37 10.17 -20.88
N SER A 80 5.23 10.27 -21.55
CA SER A 80 4.14 11.17 -21.15
C SER A 80 3.44 10.73 -19.86
N LEU A 81 3.40 9.43 -19.52
CA LEU A 81 2.85 8.94 -18.24
C LEU A 81 3.74 9.33 -17.06
N LEU A 82 5.06 9.21 -17.21
CA LEU A 82 6.03 9.58 -16.17
C LEU A 82 6.15 11.11 -15.98
N SER A 83 5.82 11.89 -17.01
CA SER A 83 5.84 13.36 -16.97
C SER A 83 4.60 13.99 -16.33
N ARG A 84 3.60 13.19 -15.92
CA ARG A 84 2.34 13.71 -15.34
C ARG A 84 2.59 14.40 -14.00
N PRO A 85 1.84 15.47 -13.66
CA PRO A 85 1.91 16.06 -12.34
C PRO A 85 1.51 15.05 -11.25
N VAL A 86 2.12 15.13 -10.07
CA VAL A 86 1.74 14.35 -8.88
C VAL A 86 0.24 14.47 -8.62
N ILE A 87 -0.42 13.37 -8.28
CA ILE A 87 -1.84 13.37 -7.96
C ILE A 87 -2.14 14.30 -6.78
N ARG A 88 -3.19 15.10 -6.91
CA ARG A 88 -3.68 16.00 -5.86
C ARG A 88 -4.74 15.30 -5.01
N ALA A 89 -5.02 15.86 -3.85
CA ALA A 89 -5.98 15.27 -2.92
C ALA A 89 -7.38 15.13 -3.54
N GLU A 90 -7.83 16.14 -4.29
CA GLU A 90 -9.13 16.16 -4.95
C GLU A 90 -9.19 15.20 -6.14
N GLN A 91 -8.04 14.80 -6.67
CA GLN A 91 -7.95 13.80 -7.74
C GLN A 91 -7.92 12.38 -7.18
N ALA A 92 -7.28 12.17 -6.02
CA ALA A 92 -7.26 10.88 -5.34
C ALA A 92 -8.59 10.58 -4.63
N PHE A 93 -9.24 11.61 -4.09
CA PHE A 93 -10.47 11.50 -3.27
C PHE A 93 -11.53 12.53 -3.73
N PRO A 94 -12.04 12.41 -4.97
CA PRO A 94 -12.95 13.41 -5.55
C PRO A 94 -14.29 13.50 -4.83
N GLU A 95 -14.80 12.36 -4.36
CA GLU A 95 -16.13 12.27 -3.76
C GLU A 95 -16.06 12.37 -2.24
N LYS A 96 -17.05 13.06 -1.66
CA LYS A 96 -17.28 13.01 -0.20
C LYS A 96 -18.11 11.78 0.19
N SER A 97 -19.00 11.32 -0.67
CA SER A 97 -19.83 10.14 -0.44
C SER A 97 -19.57 9.12 -1.53
N VAL A 98 -19.19 7.92 -1.14
CA VAL A 98 -18.80 6.85 -2.07
C VAL A 98 -19.86 5.76 -2.03
N LEU A 99 -20.35 5.34 -3.20
CA LEU A 99 -21.18 4.17 -3.39
C LEU A 99 -20.36 3.11 -4.13
N LEU A 100 -20.03 2.02 -3.44
CA LEU A 100 -19.29 0.93 -4.07
C LEU A 100 -20.19 0.05 -4.94
N LYS A 101 -19.57 -0.78 -5.77
CA LYS A 101 -20.27 -1.68 -6.71
C LYS A 101 -21.17 -2.71 -6.03
N ASP A 102 -20.86 -3.07 -4.79
CA ASP A 102 -21.65 -3.99 -3.96
C ASP A 102 -22.84 -3.30 -3.25
N GLY A 103 -23.02 -1.99 -3.47
CA GLY A 103 -24.09 -1.19 -2.88
C GLY A 103 -23.75 -0.59 -1.51
N SER A 104 -22.59 -0.90 -0.93
CA SER A 104 -22.12 -0.30 0.32
C SER A 104 -21.85 1.20 0.14
N ARG A 105 -22.11 1.97 1.21
CA ARG A 105 -22.05 3.44 1.22
C ARG A 105 -21.10 3.91 2.29
N TYR A 106 -20.24 4.86 1.92
CA TYR A 106 -19.26 5.47 2.80
C TYR A 106 -19.30 6.98 2.74
N GLU A 107 -19.02 7.63 3.87
CA GLU A 107 -18.76 9.06 3.95
C GLU A 107 -17.28 9.30 4.27
N ARG A 108 -16.63 10.15 3.47
CA ARG A 108 -15.33 10.71 3.78
C ARG A 108 -15.50 11.79 4.84
N VAL A 109 -15.02 11.49 6.04
CA VAL A 109 -15.13 12.36 7.22
C VAL A 109 -13.88 13.18 7.48
N ASP A 110 -12.73 12.80 6.90
CA ASP A 110 -11.51 13.60 6.95
C ASP A 110 -10.66 13.45 5.68
N LEU A 111 -9.77 14.43 5.46
CA LEU A 111 -8.79 14.45 4.37
C LEU A 111 -7.56 15.25 4.79
N ALA A 112 -6.40 14.60 4.77
CA ALA A 112 -5.11 15.18 5.08
C ALA A 112 -4.15 15.03 3.90
N THR A 113 -3.30 16.03 3.66
CA THR A 113 -2.25 15.97 2.66
C THR A 113 -0.97 16.60 3.19
N THR A 114 0.17 15.99 2.88
CA THR A 114 1.50 16.48 3.26
C THR A 114 2.51 16.16 2.16
N THR A 115 3.53 17.01 2.04
CA THR A 115 4.75 16.72 1.28
C THR A 115 5.88 16.19 2.16
N ASP A 116 5.75 16.32 3.49
CA ASP A 116 6.60 15.64 4.47
C ASP A 116 5.99 14.27 4.77
N CYS A 117 6.26 13.30 3.90
CA CYS A 117 5.61 12.00 3.94
C CYS A 117 5.97 11.17 5.19
N ALA A 118 7.14 11.43 5.80
CA ALA A 118 7.59 10.70 6.99
C ALA A 118 6.61 10.85 8.16
N GLN A 119 5.93 12.01 8.28
CA GLN A 119 4.93 12.24 9.33
C GLN A 119 3.70 11.32 9.24
N GLY A 120 3.38 10.85 8.03
CA GLY A 120 2.24 9.97 7.81
C GLY A 120 2.59 8.48 7.81
N MET A 121 3.84 8.10 8.11
CA MET A 121 4.33 6.73 7.95
C MET A 121 4.88 6.19 9.27
N SER A 122 4.98 4.86 9.39
CA SER A 122 5.85 4.26 10.41
C SER A 122 7.31 4.67 10.16
N PRO A 123 8.16 4.72 11.20
CA PRO A 123 9.58 5.05 11.04
C PRO A 123 10.30 4.17 10.00
N GLU A 124 9.98 2.89 9.96
CA GLU A 124 10.56 1.93 9.02
C GLU A 124 10.12 2.20 7.58
N LEU A 125 8.85 2.55 7.37
CA LEU A 125 8.35 2.93 6.04
C LEU A 125 8.87 4.30 5.59
N ALA A 126 8.99 5.26 6.51
CA ALA A 126 9.57 6.57 6.23
C ALA A 126 11.02 6.43 5.76
N SER A 127 11.84 5.66 6.49
CA SER A 127 13.22 5.36 6.12
C SER A 127 13.30 4.67 4.75
N LEU A 128 12.41 3.70 4.49
CA LEU A 128 12.32 3.03 3.18
C LEU A 128 11.98 4.01 2.05
N ALA A 129 11.03 4.92 2.26
CA ALA A 129 10.62 5.91 1.28
C ALA A 129 11.72 6.96 0.99
N GLU A 130 12.65 7.18 1.93
CA GLU A 130 13.77 8.11 1.79
C GLU A 130 15.00 7.51 1.09
N MET A 131 15.11 6.18 0.99
CA MET A 131 16.26 5.54 0.32
C MET A 131 16.33 5.82 -1.19
N GLY A 132 15.19 6.14 -1.82
CA GLY A 132 15.09 6.44 -3.25
C GLY A 132 15.27 7.92 -3.58
N GLU A 133 14.55 8.40 -4.61
CA GLU A 133 14.46 9.85 -4.89
C GLU A 133 13.33 10.55 -4.11
N GLY A 134 12.65 9.78 -3.25
CA GLY A 134 11.76 10.27 -2.22
C GLY A 134 10.27 10.24 -2.59
N CYS A 135 9.47 10.29 -1.54
CA CYS A 135 8.04 10.54 -1.63
C CYS A 135 7.78 12.01 -2.00
N LEU A 136 6.87 12.24 -2.95
CA LEU A 136 6.48 13.58 -3.38
C LEU A 136 5.27 14.11 -2.63
N ARG A 137 4.35 13.20 -2.26
CA ARG A 137 3.12 13.54 -1.54
C ARG A 137 2.53 12.29 -0.90
N LEU A 138 2.02 12.48 0.31
CA LEU A 138 1.11 11.55 0.97
C LEU A 138 -0.24 12.26 1.14
N THR A 139 -1.32 11.61 0.71
CA THR A 139 -2.69 12.08 0.94
C THR A 139 -3.49 10.95 1.55
N SER A 140 -4.16 11.22 2.67
CA SER A 140 -4.95 10.25 3.41
C SER A 140 -6.38 10.75 3.57
N ALA A 141 -7.35 9.86 3.41
CA ALA A 141 -8.76 10.13 3.64
C ALA A 141 -9.32 9.11 4.63
N LEU A 142 -10.09 9.58 5.59
CA LEU A 142 -10.81 8.73 6.53
C LEU A 142 -12.25 8.56 6.05
N PHE A 143 -12.67 7.31 5.90
CA PHE A 143 -14.04 6.93 5.57
C PHE A 143 -14.70 6.21 6.73
N THR A 144 -16.02 6.40 6.85
CA THR A 144 -16.88 5.60 7.73
C THR A 144 -18.08 5.10 6.94
N ASP A 145 -18.59 3.93 7.28
CA ASP A 145 -19.80 3.39 6.66
C ASP A 145 -21.05 4.13 7.17
N HIS A 146 -22.19 3.85 6.53
CA HIS A 146 -23.46 4.48 6.88
C HIS A 146 -23.89 4.26 8.34
N GLU A 147 -23.54 3.13 8.96
CA GLU A 147 -23.85 2.85 10.37
C GLU A 147 -22.81 3.46 11.33
N ARG A 148 -21.76 4.10 10.79
CA ARG A 148 -20.69 4.75 11.57
C ARG A 148 -19.93 3.79 12.49
N ARG A 149 -19.79 2.54 12.06
CA ARG A 149 -19.14 1.47 12.82
C ARG A 149 -17.70 1.23 12.37
N SER A 150 -17.44 1.34 11.08
CA SER A 150 -16.13 1.15 10.47
C SER A 150 -15.39 2.49 10.34
N GLN A 151 -14.07 2.42 10.43
CA GLN A 151 -13.16 3.51 10.15
C GLN A 151 -12.07 2.98 9.22
N VAL A 152 -12.05 3.48 7.98
CA VAL A 152 -11.09 3.05 6.97
C VAL A 152 -10.29 4.26 6.51
N THR A 153 -9.00 4.29 6.85
CA THR A 153 -8.07 5.28 6.31
C THR A 153 -7.48 4.74 5.01
N VAL A 154 -7.74 5.42 3.90
CA VAL A 154 -7.09 5.12 2.62
C VAL A 154 -6.08 6.21 2.31
N SER A 155 -4.86 5.82 1.99
CA SER A 155 -3.75 6.74 1.75
C SER A 155 -3.10 6.48 0.40
N VAL A 156 -2.87 7.55 -0.36
CA VAL A 156 -2.12 7.53 -1.62
C VAL A 156 -0.76 8.15 -1.38
N VAL A 157 0.29 7.35 -1.56
CA VAL A 157 1.68 7.79 -1.48
C VAL A 157 2.24 7.83 -2.88
N SER A 158 2.55 9.02 -3.39
CA SER A 158 3.13 9.19 -4.73
C SER A 158 4.62 9.43 -4.67
N PHE A 159 5.36 8.72 -5.50
CA PHE A 159 6.81 8.75 -5.56
C PHE A 159 7.30 9.45 -6.82
N ARG A 160 8.55 9.93 -6.78
CA ARG A 160 9.19 10.48 -7.97
C ARG A 160 9.48 9.40 -9.00
N ARG A 161 9.89 8.23 -8.54
CA ARG A 161 10.26 7.08 -9.38
C ARG A 161 9.30 5.93 -9.17
N ALA A 162 8.99 5.23 -10.26
CA ALA A 162 8.19 4.01 -10.22
C ALA A 162 8.89 2.94 -9.36
N GLU A 163 10.22 2.84 -9.42
CA GLU A 163 10.99 1.86 -8.66
C GLU A 163 10.82 2.04 -7.13
N ASP A 164 10.73 3.28 -6.66
CA ASP A 164 10.53 3.59 -5.23
C ASP A 164 9.14 3.11 -4.77
N ALA A 165 8.11 3.31 -5.61
CA ALA A 165 6.76 2.82 -5.34
C ALA A 165 6.73 1.28 -5.26
N TRP A 166 7.41 0.58 -6.18
CA TRP A 166 7.48 -0.87 -6.17
C TRP A 166 8.31 -1.44 -5.01
N LEU A 167 9.40 -0.77 -4.63
CA LEU A 167 10.20 -1.13 -3.46
C LEU A 167 9.37 -1.01 -2.17
N VAL A 168 8.63 0.09 -2.03
CA VAL A 168 7.73 0.32 -0.90
C VAL A 168 6.60 -0.70 -0.90
N PHE A 169 5.94 -0.93 -2.02
CA PHE A 169 4.86 -1.92 -2.13
C PHE A 169 5.35 -3.33 -1.76
N GLY A 170 6.46 -3.78 -2.34
CA GLY A 170 7.01 -5.11 -2.14
C GLY A 170 7.44 -5.34 -0.69
N THR A 171 8.20 -4.40 -0.11
CA THR A 171 8.63 -4.50 1.29
C THR A 171 7.44 -4.47 2.24
N ALA A 172 6.49 -3.54 2.03
CA ALA A 172 5.33 -3.44 2.88
C ALA A 172 4.45 -4.69 2.81
N ALA A 173 4.31 -5.30 1.63
CA ALA A 173 3.57 -6.56 1.44
C ALA A 173 4.06 -7.68 2.36
N MET A 174 5.36 -7.73 2.65
CA MET A 174 5.97 -8.76 3.51
C MET A 174 5.70 -8.56 5.00
N ASP A 175 5.59 -7.30 5.46
CA ASP A 175 5.25 -6.98 6.84
C ASP A 175 4.32 -5.75 6.92
N PRO A 176 3.00 -5.95 6.79
CA PRO A 176 2.01 -4.87 6.79
C PRO A 176 2.01 -3.98 8.02
N VAL A 177 2.41 -4.52 9.17
CA VAL A 177 2.27 -3.84 10.45
C VAL A 177 3.49 -2.97 10.71
N THR A 178 4.68 -3.45 10.33
CA THR A 178 5.92 -2.68 10.44
C THR A 178 5.96 -1.55 9.40
N TYR A 179 5.56 -1.83 8.16
CA TYR A 179 5.60 -0.85 7.06
C TYR A 179 4.20 -0.36 6.72
N GLN A 180 3.68 0.55 7.56
CA GLN A 180 2.32 1.06 7.47
C GLN A 180 2.29 2.58 7.34
N VAL A 181 1.22 3.07 6.71
CA VAL A 181 0.80 4.47 6.80
C VAL A 181 -0.01 4.63 8.09
N VAL A 182 0.12 5.76 8.77
CA VAL A 182 -0.62 6.06 9.99
C VAL A 182 -2.11 6.27 9.65
N SER A 183 -3.00 5.60 10.38
CA SER A 183 -4.44 5.84 10.27
C SER A 183 -4.79 7.22 10.81
N LEU A 184 -5.74 7.91 10.17
CA LEU A 184 -6.23 9.19 10.65
C LEU A 184 -7.17 8.97 11.84
N ASP A 185 -7.07 9.84 12.84
CA ASP A 185 -8.08 9.95 13.88
C ASP A 185 -9.28 10.73 13.34
N PRO A 186 -10.52 10.33 13.67
CA PRO A 186 -11.68 11.08 13.26
C PRO A 186 -11.69 12.48 13.89
N PRO A 187 -12.00 13.54 13.12
CA PRO A 187 -12.11 14.88 13.69
C PRO A 187 -13.29 14.93 14.66
N PRO A 188 -13.26 15.80 15.70
CA PRO A 188 -14.34 15.88 16.69
C PRO A 188 -15.73 16.12 16.07
N SER A 189 -15.78 16.86 14.96
CA SER A 189 -17.01 17.14 14.20
C SER A 189 -17.62 15.90 13.55
N ALA A 190 -16.85 14.82 13.35
CA ALA A 190 -17.36 13.58 12.78
C ALA A 190 -18.24 12.82 13.79
N GLY A 191 -18.13 13.08 15.10
CA GLY A 191 -18.89 12.35 16.12
C GLY A 191 -18.59 10.84 16.14
N LEU A 192 -17.39 10.45 15.70
CA LEU A 192 -16.88 9.08 15.73
C LEU A 192 -15.89 8.94 16.89
N PRO A 193 -15.84 7.76 17.55
CA PRO A 193 -14.83 7.51 18.57
C PRO A 193 -13.44 7.39 17.96
N THR A 194 -12.40 7.86 18.65
CA THR A 194 -11.02 7.50 18.31
C THR A 194 -10.78 6.03 18.64
N VAL A 195 -10.17 5.29 17.71
CA VAL A 195 -9.87 3.88 17.94
C VAL A 195 -8.66 3.74 18.88
N PRO A 196 -8.74 2.88 19.91
CA PRO A 196 -7.62 2.70 20.83
C PRO A 196 -6.33 2.27 20.12
N PRO A 197 -5.16 2.79 20.54
CA PRO A 197 -3.88 2.32 20.03
C PRO A 197 -3.71 0.81 20.23
N GLY A 198 -3.30 0.11 19.17
CA GLY A 198 -3.05 -1.34 19.20
C GLY A 198 -4.27 -2.23 18.97
N SER A 199 -5.45 -1.65 18.72
CA SER A 199 -6.62 -2.37 18.21
C SER A 199 -6.28 -3.19 16.96
N ALA A 200 -7.01 -4.29 16.74
CA ALA A 200 -6.89 -5.04 15.51
C ALA A 200 -7.32 -4.19 14.32
N GLY A 201 -6.60 -4.35 13.21
CA GLY A 201 -6.88 -3.64 11.98
C GLY A 201 -6.53 -4.51 10.78
N VAL A 202 -7.20 -4.22 9.67
CA VAL A 202 -6.93 -4.82 8.38
C VAL A 202 -6.05 -3.86 7.59
N PHE A 203 -4.89 -4.36 7.16
CA PHE A 203 -3.95 -3.62 6.33
C PHE A 203 -3.94 -4.20 4.93
N ARG A 204 -4.21 -3.37 3.92
CA ARG A 204 -4.22 -3.74 2.51
C ARG A 204 -3.50 -2.68 1.69
N ARG A 205 -3.03 -3.08 0.51
CA ARG A 205 -2.35 -2.16 -0.38
C ARG A 205 -2.42 -2.60 -1.84
N LEU A 206 -2.34 -1.64 -2.74
CA LEU A 206 -2.19 -1.85 -4.18
C LEU A 206 -1.12 -0.89 -4.72
N ALA A 207 -0.34 -1.37 -5.68
CA ALA A 207 0.60 -0.54 -6.41
C ALA A 207 -0.04 -0.04 -7.71
N THR A 208 0.35 1.18 -8.09
CA THR A 208 0.08 1.78 -9.40
C THR A 208 1.41 1.97 -10.14
N VAL A 209 1.48 2.85 -11.14
CA VAL A 209 2.74 3.06 -11.87
C VAL A 209 3.78 3.72 -10.97
N ARG A 210 3.38 4.72 -10.19
CA ARG A 210 4.31 5.51 -9.34
C ARG A 210 3.75 5.85 -7.96
N SER A 211 2.61 5.28 -7.62
CA SER A 211 1.98 5.48 -6.32
C SER A 211 1.68 4.14 -5.66
N VAL A 212 1.63 4.13 -4.33
CA VAL A 212 1.11 3.00 -3.55
C VAL A 212 -0.12 3.49 -2.81
N VAL A 213 -1.23 2.76 -2.95
CA VAL A 213 -2.45 2.99 -2.19
C VAL A 213 -2.46 2.03 -1.02
N PHE A 214 -2.50 2.57 0.19
CA PHE A 214 -2.64 1.82 1.44
C PHE A 214 -4.06 1.97 1.96
N ALA A 215 -4.61 0.94 2.58
CA ALA A 215 -5.88 1.00 3.28
C ALA A 215 -5.76 0.30 4.64
N ASN A 216 -6.13 1.02 5.69
CA ASN A 216 -6.15 0.55 7.06
C ASN A 216 -7.60 0.61 7.56
N GLY A 217 -8.24 -0.54 7.73
CA GLY A 217 -9.59 -0.64 8.26
C GLY A 217 -9.62 -1.13 9.70
N GLN A 218 -10.50 -0.54 10.49
CA GLN A 218 -10.71 -0.91 11.89
C GLN A 218 -12.17 -0.64 12.29
N TRP A 219 -12.65 -1.36 13.29
CA TRP A 219 -13.93 -1.02 13.91
C TRP A 219 -13.75 0.13 14.90
N GLY A 220 -14.71 1.06 14.92
CA GLY A 220 -14.68 2.25 15.77
C GLY A 220 -14.72 1.94 17.27
N ASP A 221 -15.27 0.79 17.65
CA ASP A 221 -15.23 0.26 19.02
C ASP A 221 -13.95 -0.51 19.35
N GLY A 222 -13.05 -0.68 18.37
CA GLY A 222 -11.82 -1.44 18.49
C GLY A 222 -12.02 -2.96 18.56
N SER A 223 -13.22 -3.46 18.25
CA SER A 223 -13.51 -4.90 18.25
C SER A 223 -12.67 -5.66 17.22
N GLU A 224 -12.41 -6.94 17.51
CA GLU A 224 -11.73 -7.86 16.58
C GLU A 224 -12.72 -8.81 15.89
N THR A 225 -14.02 -8.65 16.15
CA THR A 225 -15.07 -9.46 15.56
C THR A 225 -15.33 -9.05 14.11
N GLU A 226 -15.96 -9.92 13.32
CA GLU A 226 -16.38 -9.59 11.96
C GLU A 226 -15.18 -9.21 11.04
N GLU A 227 -14.00 -9.81 11.26
CA GLU A 227 -12.77 -9.56 10.49
C GLU A 227 -12.99 -9.63 8.97
N ALA A 228 -13.76 -10.63 8.52
CA ALA A 228 -14.09 -10.81 7.11
C ALA A 228 -14.88 -9.64 6.53
N GLU A 229 -15.75 -9.02 7.33
CA GLU A 229 -16.52 -7.87 6.92
C GLU A 229 -15.65 -6.63 6.83
N ILE A 230 -14.91 -6.26 7.88
CA ILE A 230 -14.01 -5.10 7.82
C ILE A 230 -12.95 -5.28 6.72
N THR A 231 -12.52 -6.52 6.45
CA THR A 231 -11.65 -6.84 5.31
C THR A 231 -12.30 -6.46 3.99
N ARG A 232 -13.52 -6.94 3.72
CA ARG A 232 -14.26 -6.64 2.50
C ARG A 232 -14.47 -5.14 2.32
N GLN A 233 -14.84 -4.44 3.40
CA GLN A 233 -15.03 -2.99 3.38
C GLN A 233 -13.73 -2.25 3.04
N THR A 234 -12.62 -2.66 3.66
CA THR A 234 -11.27 -2.09 3.42
C THR A 234 -10.81 -2.32 1.99
N GLU A 235 -10.99 -3.53 1.46
CA GLU A 235 -10.62 -3.88 0.08
C GLU A 235 -11.48 -3.14 -0.94
N GLY A 236 -12.78 -2.96 -0.67
CA GLY A 236 -13.67 -2.20 -1.53
C GLY A 236 -13.24 -0.73 -1.70
N LEU A 237 -12.94 -0.05 -0.58
CA LEU A 237 -12.45 1.33 -0.60
C LEU A 237 -11.03 1.43 -1.20
N LEU A 238 -10.16 0.48 -0.91
CA LEU A 238 -8.83 0.39 -1.52
C LEU A 238 -8.93 0.30 -3.04
N GLN A 239 -9.78 -0.60 -3.56
CA GLN A 239 -9.95 -0.78 -4.99
C GLN A 239 -10.53 0.48 -5.65
N TYR A 240 -11.54 1.10 -5.03
CA TYR A 240 -12.15 2.33 -5.53
C TYR A 240 -11.13 3.47 -5.69
N VAL A 241 -10.31 3.71 -4.66
CA VAL A 241 -9.27 4.76 -4.71
C VAL A 241 -8.17 4.37 -5.69
N ASN A 242 -7.75 3.10 -5.72
CA ASN A 242 -6.77 2.62 -6.68
C ASN A 242 -7.23 2.83 -8.13
N ASP A 243 -8.48 2.48 -8.46
CA ASP A 243 -9.04 2.70 -9.80
C ASP A 243 -9.02 4.19 -10.18
N THR A 244 -9.32 5.07 -9.22
CA THR A 244 -9.26 6.53 -9.39
C THR A 244 -7.83 7.00 -9.68
N VAL A 245 -6.84 6.52 -8.91
CA VAL A 245 -5.42 6.85 -9.09
C VAL A 245 -4.90 6.33 -10.43
N VAL A 246 -5.22 5.08 -10.78
CA VAL A 246 -4.84 4.46 -12.06
C VAL A 246 -5.43 5.23 -13.23
N ALA A 247 -6.70 5.65 -13.17
CA ALA A 247 -7.32 6.44 -14.23
C ALA A 247 -6.58 7.77 -14.45
N TYR A 248 -6.18 8.45 -13.36
CA TYR A 248 -5.41 9.68 -13.41
C TYR A 248 -4.00 9.46 -14.01
N GLU A 249 -3.29 8.44 -13.55
CA GLU A 249 -1.95 8.10 -14.03
C GLU A 249 -1.96 7.62 -15.48
N GLY A 250 -2.96 6.83 -15.88
CA GLY A 250 -3.13 6.29 -17.23
C GLY A 250 -3.63 7.31 -18.26
N GLY A 251 -4.08 8.48 -17.82
CA GLY A 251 -4.48 9.55 -18.73
C GLY A 251 -5.90 9.52 -19.23
N GLY A 252 -6.79 8.82 -18.52
CA GLY A 252 -8.21 8.99 -18.71
C GLY A 252 -8.59 10.44 -18.42
N SER A 253 -8.92 11.20 -19.46
CA SER A 253 -9.73 12.39 -19.33
C SER A 253 -11.07 11.96 -18.74
N GLY A 254 -11.26 12.16 -17.44
CA GLY A 254 -12.56 12.13 -16.79
C GLY A 254 -13.41 13.27 -17.34
N GLY A 255 -13.96 13.05 -18.54
CA GLY A 255 -15.06 13.84 -19.09
C GLY A 255 -16.34 13.12 -18.76
N SER A 256 -17.04 13.58 -17.73
CA SER A 256 -18.50 13.56 -17.71
C SER A 256 -19.00 14.89 -18.26
#